data_AF-A0A061EXU1-F1
#
_entry.id   AF-A0A061EXU1-F1
#
_cell.length_a   1.000
_cell.length_b   1.000
_cell.length_c   1.000
_cell.angle_alpha   90.00
_cell.angle_beta   90.00
_cell.angle_gamma   90.00
#
_symmetry.space_group_name_H-M   'P 1'
#
loop_
_entity.id
_entity.type
_entity.pdbx_description
1 polymer ?
#
loop_
_entity_poly.entity_id
_entity_poly.type
_entity_poly.pdbx_seq_one_letter_code
_entity_poly.pdbx_strand_id
1 'polypeptide(L)'
;MTRATQILREGRKALEDFNLLKVLQSEISHELSSNSFQDIKSGSLGDFVLDWNSAQSHDVVLRRKSESGEEVAVSALLGQETRDSEGKFPREVLMKVCVRKPGLSSMLQFDCGVSEKDVHRSDFNIHSAYYLQSSTIPNSSIYRGPSFSSLDPQLQDAFKEYLLARGIGENLTNFLLLTLHKKEQGQYVNWLQILESFVAKDE
;
A
#
# COMPACT_ATOMS: atom_id res chain seq x y z
N MET A 1 25.63 47.38 -23.25
CA MET A 1 24.83 46.14 -23.30
C MET A 1 25.07 45.19 -22.10
N THR A 2 25.71 45.63 -21.01
CA THR A 2 26.14 44.73 -19.91
C THR A 2 25.29 44.81 -18.63
N ARG A 3 24.49 45.88 -18.44
CA ARG A 3 23.62 46.04 -17.26
C ARG A 3 22.30 45.28 -17.38
N ALA A 4 21.73 45.22 -18.57
CA ALA A 4 20.47 44.53 -18.83
C ALA A 4 20.60 43.00 -18.70
N THR A 5 21.77 42.44 -19.03
CA THR A 5 22.06 41.00 -18.90
C THR A 5 22.30 40.56 -17.46
N GLN A 6 22.77 41.45 -16.58
CA GLN A 6 22.94 41.15 -15.17
C GLN A 6 21.61 41.18 -14.40
N ILE A 7 20.74 42.14 -14.72
CA ILE A 7 19.38 42.23 -14.14
C ILE A 7 18.50 41.05 -14.59
N LEU A 8 18.65 40.57 -15.83
CA LEU A 8 17.94 39.36 -16.29
C LEU A 8 18.47 38.08 -15.63
N ARG A 9 19.75 38.03 -15.26
CA ARG A 9 20.35 36.88 -14.57
C ARG A 9 19.99 36.87 -13.09
N GLU A 10 19.99 38.02 -12.43
CA GLU A 10 19.50 38.19 -11.05
C GLU A 10 17.98 38.02 -10.96
N GLY A 11 17.23 38.47 -11.96
CA GLY A 11 15.78 38.25 -12.05
C GLY A 11 15.41 36.79 -12.30
N ARG A 12 16.22 36.04 -13.07
CA ARG A 12 16.02 34.60 -13.26
C ARG A 12 16.38 33.80 -12.01
N LYS A 13 17.48 34.13 -11.33
CA LYS A 13 17.83 33.57 -10.02
C LYS A 13 16.78 33.91 -8.95
N ALA A 14 16.30 35.15 -8.91
CA ALA A 14 15.24 35.56 -8.00
C ALA A 14 13.89 34.88 -8.32
N LEU A 15 13.61 34.53 -9.58
CA LEU A 15 12.41 33.74 -9.96
C LEU A 15 12.58 32.23 -9.70
N GLU A 16 13.82 31.73 -9.73
CA GLU A 16 14.20 30.34 -9.44
C GLU A 16 14.22 30.07 -7.92
N ASP A 17 14.68 31.04 -7.11
CA ASP A 17 14.81 30.93 -5.65
C ASP A 17 13.48 31.27 -4.92
N PHE A 18 12.70 32.27 -5.36
CA PHE A 18 11.42 32.64 -4.70
C PHE A 18 10.22 31.72 -4.97
N ASN A 19 10.35 30.72 -5.83
CA ASN A 19 9.19 29.97 -6.33
C ASN A 19 9.05 28.58 -5.69
N LEU A 20 10.14 27.85 -5.47
CA LEU A 20 10.04 26.48 -4.95
C LEU A 20 9.60 26.44 -3.48
N LEU A 21 10.19 27.25 -2.61
CA LEU A 21 9.85 27.26 -1.18
C LEU A 21 8.37 27.62 -0.96
N LYS A 22 7.87 28.64 -1.68
CA LYS A 22 6.46 29.04 -1.63
C LYS A 22 5.51 27.96 -2.17
N VAL A 23 5.90 27.29 -3.25
CA VAL A 23 5.10 26.19 -3.81
C VAL A 23 5.06 25.01 -2.83
N LEU A 24 6.19 24.64 -2.22
CA LEU A 24 6.24 23.59 -1.18
C LEU A 24 5.35 23.94 0.01
N GLN A 25 5.42 25.18 0.51
CA GLN A 25 4.59 25.65 1.62
C GLN A 25 3.10 25.66 1.27
N SER A 26 2.75 26.06 0.04
CA SER A 26 1.37 26.01 -0.46
C SER A 26 0.86 24.58 -0.55
N GLU A 27 1.67 23.67 -1.07
CA GLU A 27 1.34 22.24 -1.19
C GLU A 27 1.16 21.61 0.20
N ILE A 28 2.11 21.81 1.13
CA ILE A 28 1.99 21.32 2.51
C ILE A 28 0.70 21.83 3.16
N SER A 29 0.39 23.12 2.98
CA SER A 29 -0.84 23.71 3.53
C SER A 29 -2.10 23.11 2.90
N HIS A 30 -2.08 22.85 1.59
CA HIS A 30 -3.15 22.17 0.88
C HIS A 30 -3.37 20.75 1.42
N GLU A 31 -2.30 19.97 1.54
CA GLU A 31 -2.36 18.58 2.02
C GLU A 31 -2.70 18.44 3.51
N LEU A 32 -2.40 19.44 4.33
CA LEU A 32 -2.78 19.45 5.75
C LEU A 32 -4.24 19.91 5.98
N SER A 33 -4.75 20.76 5.09
CA SER A 33 -6.13 21.27 5.17
C SER A 33 -7.14 20.38 4.46
N SER A 34 -6.71 19.70 3.39
CA SER A 34 -7.51 18.68 2.71
C SER A 34 -7.25 17.33 3.38
N ASN A 35 -8.31 16.66 3.82
CA ASN A 35 -8.19 15.28 4.27
C ASN A 35 -9.20 14.44 3.49
N SER A 36 -8.69 13.86 2.40
CA SER A 36 -9.43 13.01 1.45
C SER A 36 -10.13 11.83 2.10
N PHE A 37 -9.76 11.49 3.34
CA PHE A 37 -10.20 10.29 4.06
C PHE A 37 -11.04 10.58 5.33
N GLN A 38 -11.48 11.82 5.59
CA GLN A 38 -12.24 12.16 6.82
C GLN A 38 -13.51 11.32 7.01
N ASP A 39 -14.30 11.15 5.94
CA ASP A 39 -15.60 10.45 6.01
C ASP A 39 -15.49 8.93 5.84
N ILE A 40 -14.28 8.39 5.67
CA ILE A 40 -14.11 6.96 5.43
C ILE A 40 -13.99 6.23 6.78
N LYS A 41 -14.99 5.42 7.08
CA LYS A 41 -14.92 4.47 8.19
C LYS A 41 -13.88 3.40 7.87
N SER A 42 -12.94 3.21 8.79
CA SER A 42 -12.02 2.08 8.71
C SER A 42 -12.78 0.77 8.91
N GLY A 43 -12.35 -0.28 8.22
CA GLY A 43 -12.77 -1.63 8.56
C GLY A 43 -12.09 -2.14 9.84
N SER A 44 -12.51 -3.31 10.30
CA SER A 44 -11.95 -3.96 11.49
C SER A 44 -10.89 -5.00 11.13
N LEU A 45 -9.87 -5.12 11.98
CA LEU A 45 -8.86 -6.18 11.91
C LEU A 45 -9.41 -7.56 12.31
N GLY A 46 -10.54 -7.62 13.02
CA GLY A 46 -11.05 -8.87 13.58
C GLY A 46 -10.01 -9.51 14.52
N ASP A 47 -9.63 -10.76 14.23
CA ASP A 47 -8.63 -11.51 15.00
C ASP A 47 -7.17 -11.19 14.60
N PHE A 48 -6.96 -10.34 13.60
CA PHE A 48 -5.61 -9.95 13.20
C PHE A 48 -5.02 -8.92 14.17
N VAL A 49 -3.74 -9.08 14.45
CA VAL A 49 -2.93 -8.14 15.22
C VAL A 49 -1.94 -7.46 14.27
N LEU A 50 -1.73 -6.16 14.46
CA LEU A 50 -0.72 -5.40 13.75
C LEU A 50 0.67 -5.82 14.22
N ASP A 51 1.44 -6.46 13.35
CA ASP A 51 2.80 -6.95 13.64
C ASP A 51 3.86 -5.92 13.26
N TRP A 52 3.71 -5.27 12.09
CA TRP A 52 4.63 -4.25 11.60
C TRP A 52 3.90 -3.10 10.92
N ASN A 53 4.23 -1.87 11.31
CA ASN A 53 3.76 -0.63 10.67
C ASN A 53 4.71 0.54 10.98
N SER A 54 5.96 0.43 10.54
CA SER A 54 6.93 1.51 10.73
C SER A 54 6.57 2.72 9.88
N ALA A 55 6.66 3.94 10.43
CA ALA A 55 6.44 5.16 9.65
C ALA A 55 7.37 5.30 8.43
N GLN A 56 8.51 4.60 8.42
CA GLN A 56 9.48 4.60 7.33
C GLN A 56 9.29 3.46 6.32
N SER A 57 8.50 2.44 6.64
CA SER A 57 8.22 1.34 5.71
C SER A 57 6.99 1.67 4.86
N HIS A 58 6.88 1.07 3.68
CA HIS A 58 5.70 1.24 2.80
C HIS A 58 4.65 0.15 3.04
N ASP A 59 5.03 -0.90 3.76
CA ASP A 59 4.22 -2.07 4.03
C ASP A 59 3.58 -2.04 5.43
N VAL A 60 2.50 -2.80 5.54
CA VAL A 60 1.85 -3.16 6.80
C VAL A 60 1.83 -4.68 6.89
N VAL A 61 2.22 -5.22 8.04
CA VAL A 61 2.17 -6.66 8.32
C VAL A 61 1.19 -6.94 9.43
N LEU A 62 0.27 -7.86 9.19
CA LEU A 62 -0.72 -8.35 10.14
C LEU A 62 -0.50 -9.83 10.37
N ARG A 63 -0.75 -10.28 11.61
CA ARG A 63 -0.71 -11.70 11.94
C ARG A 63 -1.93 -12.13 12.73
N ARG A 64 -2.37 -13.35 12.47
CA ARG A 64 -3.40 -14.04 13.22
C ARG A 64 -2.88 -15.44 13.54
N LYS A 65 -3.10 -15.89 14.77
CA LYS A 65 -2.85 -17.27 15.18
C LYS A 65 -4.15 -17.84 15.75
N SER A 66 -4.61 -18.95 15.17
CA SER A 66 -5.81 -19.63 15.65
C SER A 66 -5.51 -20.47 16.88
N GLU A 67 -6.57 -20.85 17.60
CA GLU A 67 -6.49 -21.83 18.71
C GLU A 67 -5.95 -23.19 18.25
N SER A 68 -6.21 -23.56 16.99
CA SER A 68 -5.67 -24.79 16.37
C SER A 68 -4.17 -24.70 16.03
N GLY A 69 -3.54 -23.53 16.22
CA GLY A 69 -2.14 -23.30 15.91
C GLY A 69 -1.84 -23.00 14.43
N GLU A 70 -2.89 -22.79 13.60
CA GLU A 70 -2.72 -22.25 12.26
C GLU A 70 -2.31 -20.77 12.37
N GLU A 71 -1.34 -20.37 11.56
CA GLU A 71 -0.85 -19.00 11.50
C GLU A 71 -1.12 -18.41 10.12
N VAL A 72 -1.71 -17.22 10.10
CA VAL A 72 -1.98 -16.43 8.90
C VAL A 72 -1.21 -15.12 9.03
N ALA A 73 -0.34 -14.85 8.07
CA ALA A 73 0.38 -13.58 7.95
C ALA A 73 -0.07 -12.85 6.69
N VAL A 74 -0.34 -11.56 6.82
CA VAL A 74 -0.72 -10.69 5.71
C VAL A 74 0.31 -9.58 5.60
N SER A 75 0.94 -9.42 4.45
CA SER A 75 1.81 -8.29 4.15
C SER A 75 1.17 -7.50 3.01
N ALA A 76 0.96 -6.20 3.21
CA ALA A 76 0.26 -5.37 2.24
C ALA A 76 1.01 -4.05 2.00
N LEU A 77 1.01 -3.57 0.75
CA LEU A 77 1.58 -2.30 0.34
C LEU A 77 0.78 -1.69 -0.82
N LEU A 78 0.95 -0.40 -1.10
CA LEU A 78 0.32 0.23 -2.26
C LEU A 78 0.99 -0.22 -3.57
N GLY A 79 0.17 -0.61 -4.53
CA GLY A 79 0.59 -0.84 -5.91
C GLY A 79 0.92 0.47 -6.64
N GLN A 80 1.19 0.35 -7.93
CA GLN A 80 1.38 1.52 -8.79
C GLN A 80 0.04 2.22 -9.05
N GLU A 81 0.10 3.51 -9.41
CA GLU A 81 -1.08 4.23 -9.89
C GLU A 81 -1.62 3.57 -11.16
N THR A 82 -2.89 3.20 -11.13
CA THR A 82 -3.60 2.76 -12.31
C THR A 82 -4.25 4.00 -12.93
N ARG A 83 -4.11 4.17 -14.25
CA ARG A 83 -4.59 5.37 -14.96
C ARG A 83 -6.11 5.54 -14.91
N ASP A 84 -6.83 4.49 -14.51
CA ASP A 84 -8.28 4.37 -14.59
C ASP A 84 -8.96 4.32 -13.21
N SER A 85 -8.24 4.67 -12.13
CA SER A 85 -8.81 4.64 -10.78
C SER A 85 -9.76 5.83 -10.52
N GLU A 86 -11.03 5.68 -10.92
CA GLU A 86 -12.09 6.57 -10.45
C GLU A 86 -12.51 6.13 -9.04
N GLY A 87 -12.07 6.84 -7.99
CA GLY A 87 -12.38 6.49 -6.60
C GLY A 87 -11.59 7.29 -5.57
N LYS A 88 -11.87 7.10 -4.28
CA LYS A 88 -11.08 7.73 -3.20
C LYS A 88 -9.72 7.03 -2.99
N PHE A 89 -9.57 5.84 -3.55
CA PHE A 89 -8.37 5.02 -3.47
C PHE A 89 -7.78 4.84 -4.87
N PRO A 90 -6.85 5.72 -5.27
CA PRO A 90 -6.30 5.72 -6.63
C PRO A 90 -5.35 4.55 -6.93
N ARG A 91 -4.96 3.79 -5.90
CA ARG A 91 -4.02 2.67 -6.03
C ARG A 91 -4.65 1.42 -5.45
N GLU A 92 -4.47 0.30 -6.13
CA GLU A 92 -4.77 -0.99 -5.51
C GLU A 92 -3.79 -1.27 -4.37
N VAL A 93 -4.23 -2.05 -3.39
CA VAL A 93 -3.35 -2.61 -2.38
C VAL A 93 -2.90 -4.00 -2.84
N LEU A 94 -1.59 -4.17 -2.96
CA LEU A 94 -0.96 -5.46 -3.20
C LEU A 94 -0.84 -6.19 -1.87
N MET A 95 -1.52 -7.32 -1.74
CA MET A 95 -1.63 -8.08 -0.50
C MET A 95 -1.09 -9.50 -0.69
N LYS A 96 -0.08 -9.87 0.11
CA LYS A 96 0.42 -11.25 0.22
C LYS A 96 -0.17 -11.91 1.46
N VAL A 97 -0.83 -13.04 1.27
CA VAL A 97 -1.40 -13.83 2.38
C VAL A 97 -0.64 -15.15 2.49
N CYS A 98 0.02 -15.38 3.60
CA CYS A 98 0.73 -16.62 3.91
C CYS A 98 -0.03 -17.41 4.97
N VAL A 99 -0.32 -18.68 4.71
CA VAL A 99 -0.99 -19.60 5.64
C VAL A 99 -0.05 -20.75 5.98
N ARG A 100 0.24 -20.93 7.27
CA ARG A 100 1.06 -22.01 7.80
C ARG A 100 0.25 -22.87 8.77
N LYS A 101 0.29 -24.17 8.56
CA LYS A 101 -0.36 -25.14 9.46
C LYS A 101 0.57 -25.50 10.63
N PRO A 102 0.02 -25.85 11.80
CA PRO A 102 0.82 -26.29 12.94
C PRO A 102 1.66 -27.52 12.56
N GLY A 103 2.93 -27.53 12.96
CA GLY A 103 3.86 -28.63 12.70
C GLY A 103 4.40 -28.73 11.28
N LEU A 104 3.98 -27.87 10.35
CA LEU A 104 4.54 -27.81 8.99
C LEU A 104 5.55 -26.67 8.84
N SER A 105 6.67 -26.96 8.19
CA SER A 105 7.63 -25.94 7.74
C SER A 105 7.18 -25.23 6.46
N SER A 106 6.23 -25.84 5.75
CA SER A 106 5.68 -25.34 4.50
C SER A 106 4.52 -24.38 4.73
N MET A 107 4.25 -23.54 3.73
CA MET A 107 3.15 -22.59 3.74
C MET A 107 2.53 -22.44 2.36
N LEU A 108 1.28 -22.01 2.34
CA LEU A 108 0.61 -21.52 1.13
C LEU A 108 0.72 -20.00 1.11
N GLN A 109 1.14 -19.44 -0.03
CA GLN A 109 1.17 -18.00 -0.26
C GLN A 109 0.19 -17.63 -1.37
N PHE A 110 -0.61 -16.61 -1.15
CA PHE A 110 -1.48 -16.01 -2.14
C PHE A 110 -1.03 -14.58 -2.40
N ASP A 111 -0.90 -14.23 -3.68
CA ASP A 111 -0.69 -12.85 -4.10
C ASP A 111 -2.04 -12.31 -4.57
N CYS A 112 -2.52 -11.26 -3.91
CA CYS A 112 -3.84 -10.68 -4.11
C CYS A 112 -3.75 -9.18 -4.42
N GLY A 113 -4.73 -8.67 -5.17
CA GLY A 113 -4.99 -7.25 -5.35
C GLY A 113 -6.27 -6.86 -4.64
N VAL A 114 -6.27 -5.74 -3.94
CA VAL A 114 -7.41 -5.20 -3.22
C VAL A 114 -7.75 -3.83 -3.81
N SER A 115 -9.00 -3.64 -4.20
CA SER A 115 -9.47 -2.40 -4.81
C SER A 115 -10.81 -1.96 -4.22
N GLU A 116 -11.12 -0.68 -4.37
CA GLU A 116 -12.47 -0.17 -4.12
C GLU A 116 -13.43 -0.78 -5.16
N LYS A 117 -14.60 -1.22 -4.71
CA LYS A 117 -15.66 -1.80 -5.56
C LYS A 117 -16.84 -0.86 -5.67
N ASP A 118 -17.31 -0.37 -4.53
CA ASP A 118 -18.39 0.60 -4.39
C ASP A 118 -18.01 1.60 -3.29
N VAL A 119 -18.83 2.63 -3.09
CA VAL A 119 -18.65 3.61 -2.00
C VAL A 119 -18.48 2.89 -0.66
N HIS A 120 -17.27 2.97 -0.09
CA HIS A 120 -16.86 2.33 1.17
C HIS A 120 -16.86 0.79 1.19
N ARG A 121 -16.89 0.13 0.03
CA ARG A 121 -16.73 -1.33 -0.05
C ARG A 121 -15.54 -1.69 -0.91
N SER A 122 -14.82 -2.70 -0.47
CA SER A 122 -13.68 -3.25 -1.18
C SER A 122 -13.90 -4.71 -1.51
N ASP A 123 -13.19 -5.17 -2.52
CA ASP A 123 -13.10 -6.57 -2.88
C ASP A 123 -11.62 -6.92 -3.12
N PHE A 124 -11.34 -8.21 -3.18
CA PHE A 124 -10.02 -8.70 -3.54
C PHE A 124 -10.07 -9.77 -4.61
N ASN A 125 -9.03 -9.79 -5.42
CA ASN A 125 -8.79 -10.79 -6.45
C ASN A 125 -7.49 -11.52 -6.14
N ILE A 126 -7.44 -12.81 -6.48
CA ILE A 126 -6.24 -13.64 -6.32
C ILE A 126 -5.53 -13.66 -7.68
N HIS A 127 -4.27 -13.23 -7.70
CA HIS A 127 -3.44 -13.25 -8.90
C HIS A 127 -2.63 -14.54 -9.00
N SER A 128 -2.24 -15.12 -7.87
CA SER A 128 -1.45 -16.34 -7.82
C SER A 128 -1.58 -17.07 -6.49
N ALA A 129 -1.37 -18.39 -6.51
CA ALA A 129 -1.32 -19.24 -5.34
C ALA A 129 -0.09 -20.16 -5.42
N TYR A 130 0.76 -20.12 -4.40
CA TYR A 130 2.04 -20.80 -4.34
C TYR A 130 2.09 -21.76 -3.15
N TYR A 131 2.70 -22.92 -3.37
CA TYR A 131 3.16 -23.77 -2.28
C TYR A 131 4.64 -23.54 -2.04
N LEU A 132 5.01 -23.19 -0.81
CA LEU A 132 6.38 -22.96 -0.39
C LEU A 132 6.78 -24.05 0.61
N GLN A 133 7.78 -24.87 0.25
CA GLN A 133 8.21 -26.01 1.05
C GLN A 133 8.93 -25.59 2.36
N SER A 134 9.55 -24.41 2.37
CA SER A 134 10.16 -23.81 3.56
C SER A 134 10.13 -22.28 3.51
N SER A 135 10.43 -21.61 4.64
CA SER A 135 10.52 -20.16 4.77
C SER A 135 11.72 -19.51 4.08
N THR A 136 12.51 -20.24 3.29
CA THR A 136 13.60 -19.67 2.49
C THR A 136 13.07 -18.85 1.31
N ILE A 137 13.79 -17.77 0.99
CA ILE A 137 13.54 -16.91 -0.17
C ILE A 137 13.28 -17.77 -1.42
N PRO A 138 12.13 -17.64 -2.08
CA PRO A 138 11.81 -18.44 -3.26
C PRO A 138 12.83 -18.16 -4.37
N ASN A 139 13.72 -19.12 -4.64
CA ASN A 139 14.60 -19.04 -5.80
C ASN A 139 13.80 -19.33 -7.09
N SER A 140 14.35 -18.95 -8.24
CA SER A 140 13.67 -19.10 -9.55
C SER A 140 13.41 -20.55 -9.97
N SER A 141 13.97 -21.53 -9.26
CA SER A 141 13.81 -22.97 -9.57
C SER A 141 12.57 -23.61 -8.93
N ILE A 142 11.90 -22.92 -8.01
CA ILE A 142 10.69 -23.45 -7.35
C ILE A 142 9.49 -23.27 -8.30
N TYR A 143 8.77 -24.36 -8.54
CA TYR A 143 7.53 -24.33 -9.30
C TYR A 143 6.49 -23.44 -8.58
N ARG A 144 6.03 -22.40 -9.29
CA ARG A 144 5.10 -21.39 -8.77
C ARG A 144 3.64 -21.69 -9.09
N GLY A 145 3.31 -22.91 -9.49
CA GLY A 145 1.97 -23.21 -9.97
C GLY A 145 1.71 -22.65 -11.38
N PRO A 146 0.56 -22.99 -11.97
CA PRO A 146 0.10 -22.40 -13.22
C PRO A 146 -0.39 -20.95 -12.99
N SER A 147 -0.71 -20.24 -14.08
CA SER A 147 -1.43 -18.97 -13.96
C SER A 147 -2.76 -19.19 -13.23
N PHE A 148 -3.09 -18.33 -12.26
CA PHE A 148 -4.34 -18.48 -11.49
C PHE A 148 -5.57 -18.44 -12.40
N SER A 149 -5.54 -17.57 -13.42
CA SER A 149 -6.61 -17.45 -14.42
C SER A 149 -6.85 -18.71 -15.26
N SER A 150 -5.89 -19.64 -15.29
CA SER A 150 -6.01 -20.92 -16.01
C SER A 150 -6.55 -22.05 -15.15
N LEU A 151 -6.75 -21.82 -13.85
CA LEU A 151 -7.35 -22.80 -12.94
C LEU A 151 -8.84 -22.97 -13.25
N ASP A 152 -9.37 -24.13 -12.88
CA ASP A 152 -10.81 -24.37 -12.91
C ASP A 152 -11.57 -23.29 -12.10
N PRO A 153 -12.67 -22.71 -12.61
CA PRO A 153 -13.40 -21.66 -11.91
C PRO A 153 -13.88 -22.06 -10.51
N GLN A 154 -14.30 -23.31 -10.31
CA GLN A 154 -14.73 -23.78 -8.99
C GLN A 154 -13.56 -23.80 -8.00
N LEU A 155 -12.34 -24.09 -8.48
CA LEU A 155 -11.14 -24.02 -7.65
C LEU A 155 -10.78 -22.57 -7.31
N GLN A 156 -10.94 -21.63 -8.25
CA GLN A 156 -10.72 -20.21 -7.99
C GLN A 156 -11.67 -19.69 -6.90
N ASP A 157 -12.97 -20.03 -7.00
CA ASP A 157 -13.98 -19.69 -5.99
C ASP A 157 -13.66 -20.32 -4.63
N ALA A 158 -13.28 -21.60 -4.61
CA ALA A 158 -12.91 -22.29 -3.38
C ALA A 158 -11.69 -21.66 -2.69
N PHE A 159 -10.72 -21.14 -3.44
CA PHE A 159 -9.60 -20.39 -2.85
C PHE A 159 -10.04 -19.05 -2.26
N LYS A 160 -10.98 -18.34 -2.90
CA LYS A 160 -11.55 -17.11 -2.35
C LYS A 160 -12.28 -17.37 -1.04
N GLU A 161 -13.15 -18.39 -1.01
CA GLU A 161 -13.85 -18.84 0.21
C GLU A 161 -12.89 -19.29 1.31
N TYR A 162 -11.80 -19.99 0.94
CA TYR A 162 -10.76 -20.41 1.88
C TYR A 162 -10.08 -19.23 2.59
N LEU A 163 -9.85 -18.12 1.88
CA LEU A 163 -9.28 -16.89 2.46
C LEU A 163 -10.32 -16.09 3.27
N LEU A 164 -11.57 -16.02 2.80
CA LEU A 164 -12.68 -15.41 3.54
C LEU A 164 -12.87 -16.05 4.91
N ALA A 165 -12.87 -17.39 4.98
CA ALA A 165 -12.95 -18.15 6.22
C ALA A 165 -11.78 -17.88 7.19
N ARG A 166 -10.67 -17.32 6.70
CA ARG A 166 -9.50 -16.92 7.50
C ARG A 166 -9.51 -15.46 7.93
N GLY A 167 -10.58 -14.73 7.63
CA GLY A 167 -10.76 -13.33 7.98
C GLY A 167 -10.24 -12.37 6.91
N ILE A 168 -9.87 -12.85 5.73
CA ILE A 168 -9.54 -12.00 4.58
C ILE A 168 -10.84 -11.60 3.88
N GLY A 169 -11.59 -10.68 4.50
CA GLY A 169 -12.88 -10.18 3.98
C GLY A 169 -12.95 -8.66 3.96
N GLU A 170 -14.12 -8.13 3.61
CA GLU A 170 -14.36 -6.69 3.36
C GLU A 170 -13.84 -5.79 4.50
N ASN A 171 -14.03 -6.19 5.75
CA ASN A 171 -13.54 -5.43 6.91
C ASN A 171 -12.00 -5.29 6.90
N LEU A 172 -11.28 -6.37 6.61
CA LEU A 172 -9.82 -6.33 6.56
C LEU A 172 -9.33 -5.53 5.34
N THR A 173 -9.95 -5.73 4.18
CA THR A 173 -9.56 -5.05 2.94
C THR A 173 -9.87 -3.55 3.01
N ASN A 174 -10.98 -3.14 3.61
CA ASN A 174 -11.29 -1.73 3.90
C ASN A 174 -10.28 -1.11 4.87
N PHE A 175 -9.89 -1.86 5.92
CA PHE A 175 -8.84 -1.43 6.84
C PHE A 175 -7.52 -1.19 6.10
N LEU A 176 -7.09 -2.14 5.26
CA LEU A 176 -5.84 -2.06 4.51
C LEU A 176 -5.82 -0.89 3.52
N LEU A 177 -6.88 -0.73 2.71
CA LEU A 177 -7.00 0.39 1.77
C LEU A 177 -6.86 1.73 2.48
N LEU A 178 -7.64 1.95 3.54
CA LEU A 178 -7.60 3.21 4.27
C LEU A 178 -6.25 3.45 4.95
N THR A 179 -5.71 2.41 5.59
CA THR A 179 -4.46 2.53 6.36
C THR A 179 -3.28 2.84 5.45
N LEU A 180 -3.15 2.12 4.33
CA LEU A 180 -2.03 2.30 3.41
C LEU A 180 -2.09 3.64 2.67
N HIS A 181 -3.28 4.11 2.27
CA HIS A 181 -3.41 5.43 1.65
C HIS A 181 -3.16 6.58 2.64
N LYS A 182 -3.66 6.48 3.89
CA LYS A 182 -3.33 7.46 4.93
C LYS A 182 -1.84 7.49 5.26
N LYS A 183 -1.20 6.32 5.22
CA LYS A 183 0.24 6.17 5.46
C LYS A 183 1.05 6.83 4.35
N GLU A 184 0.73 6.57 3.09
CA GLU A 184 1.35 7.25 1.94
C GLU A 184 1.17 8.77 2.01
N GLN A 185 -0.05 9.23 2.33
CA GLN A 185 -0.33 10.66 2.50
C GLN A 185 0.56 11.29 3.57
N GLY A 186 0.69 10.64 4.73
CA GLY A 186 1.57 11.11 5.81
C GLY A 186 3.05 11.11 5.41
N GLN A 187 3.48 10.11 4.64
CA GLN A 187 4.84 10.01 4.11
C GLN A 187 5.13 11.11 3.08
N TYR A 188 4.17 11.42 2.21
CA TYR A 188 4.26 12.51 1.24
C TYR A 188 4.39 13.87 1.93
N VAL A 189 3.52 14.17 2.90
CA VAL A 189 3.60 15.42 3.67
C VAL A 189 4.93 15.54 4.41
N ASN A 190 5.39 14.46 5.05
CA ASN A 190 6.69 14.46 5.71
C ASN A 190 7.85 14.66 4.73
N TRP A 191 7.79 14.05 3.54
CA TRP A 191 8.77 14.25 2.48
C TRP A 191 8.80 15.72 2.01
N LEU A 192 7.64 16.34 1.80
CA LEU A 192 7.55 17.77 1.45
C LEU A 192 8.16 18.66 2.53
N GLN A 193 7.90 18.36 3.81
CA GLN A 193 8.48 19.11 4.94
C GLN A 193 10.00 18.98 5.01
N ILE A 194 10.54 17.77 4.78
CA ILE A 194 11.99 17.56 4.70
C ILE A 194 12.59 18.35 3.54
N LEU A 195 11.92 18.34 2.37
CA LEU A 195 12.37 19.07 1.18
C LEU A 195 12.33 20.59 1.40
N GLU A 196 11.26 21.11 2.01
CA GLU A 196 11.12 22.51 2.40
C GLU A 196 12.26 22.94 3.34
N SER A 197 12.53 22.13 4.38
CA SER A 197 13.63 22.35 5.31
C SER A 197 15.02 22.21 4.69
N PHE A 198 15.17 21.45 3.60
CA PHE A 198 16.42 21.35 2.86
C PHE A 198 16.65 22.60 2.02
N VAL A 199 15.64 23.03 1.25
CA VAL A 199 15.71 24.22 0.39
C VAL A 199 15.90 25.49 1.23
N ALA A 200 15.24 25.60 2.38
CA ALA A 200 15.38 26.75 3.27
C ALA A 200 16.76 26.91 3.94
N LYS A 201 17.63 25.88 3.88
CA LYS A 201 19.00 25.95 4.46
C LYS A 201 20.04 26.50 3.51
N ASP A 202 19.72 26.57 2.21
CA ASP A 202 20.61 27.11 1.18
C ASP A 202 20.36 28.62 0.90
N GLU A 203 19.41 29.25 1.61
CA GLU A 203 19.20 30.71 1.71
C GLU A 203 19.96 31.32 2.91
#